data_AF-A0AAN5I8A5-F1
#
_entry.id   AF-A0AAN5I8A5-F1
#
_cell.length_a   1.000
_cell.length_b   1.000
_cell.length_c   1.000
_cell.angle_alpha   90.00
_cell.angle_beta   90.00
_cell.angle_gamma   90.00
#
_symmetry.space_group_name_H-M   'P 1'
#
loop_
_entity.id
_entity.type
_entity.pdbx_description
1 polymer ?
#
loop_
_entity_poly.entity_id
_entity_poly.type
_entity_poly.pdbx_seq_one_letter_code
_entity_poly.pdbx_strand_id
1 'polypeptide(L)'
;MRPSPVLVVRIICTTEGAIGTILNLALLRALIISRGSSNFRVYRVNIFRDGVFAIPLFGPLVPYFPRIFCDIVEQVGLVFTMNLLREHWRVPKRLAVGFSFTITWFWLVPQFVPTPEFHVKLESIARDLYSVDANASIVMFGSTMRNPELNGGRSMLTLVVFYVFAPYLS
;
A
#
# COMPACT_ATOMS: atom_id res chain seq x y z
N MET A 1 -6.50 -40.58 14.20
CA MET A 1 -6.54 -39.48 15.19
C MET A 1 -6.77 -38.18 14.44
N ARG A 2 -7.80 -37.39 14.80
CA ARG A 2 -8.01 -36.05 14.20
C ARG A 2 -7.16 -35.02 14.97
N PRO A 3 -6.39 -34.16 14.29
CA PRO A 3 -5.63 -33.12 14.96
C PRO A 3 -6.59 -32.17 15.70
N SER A 4 -6.20 -31.74 16.90
CA SER A 4 -6.96 -30.75 17.65
C SER A 4 -7.03 -29.44 16.86
N PRO A 5 -8.20 -28.78 16.76
CA PRO A 5 -8.33 -27.49 16.07
C PRO A 5 -7.38 -26.43 16.64
N VAL A 6 -7.02 -26.53 17.92
CA VAL A 6 -6.03 -25.65 18.58
C VAL A 6 -4.63 -25.83 17.99
N LEU A 7 -4.25 -27.05 17.62
CA LEU A 7 -2.97 -27.36 17.01
C LEU A 7 -2.87 -26.73 15.61
N VAL A 8 -3.96 -26.84 14.83
CA VAL A 8 -4.02 -26.30 13.46
C VAL A 8 -3.87 -24.77 13.48
N VAL A 9 -4.59 -24.08 14.37
CA VAL A 9 -4.50 -22.62 14.53
C VAL A 9 -3.09 -22.20 14.96
N ARG A 10 -2.47 -22.91 15.90
CA ARG A 10 -1.08 -22.63 16.32
C ARG A 10 -0.10 -22.75 15.17
N ILE A 11 -0.23 -23.79 14.33
CA ILE A 11 0.66 -23.97 13.17
C ILE A 11 0.49 -22.83 12.18
N ILE A 12 -0.75 -22.42 11.87
CA ILE A 12 -1.02 -21.32 10.94
C ILE A 12 -0.42 -20.01 11.47
N CYS A 13 -0.71 -19.64 12.72
CA CYS A 13 -0.19 -18.41 13.31
C CYS A 13 1.34 -18.41 13.42
N THR A 14 1.95 -19.55 13.73
CA THR A 14 3.42 -19.67 13.81
C THR A 14 4.05 -19.56 12.42
N THR A 15 3.43 -20.15 11.40
CA THR A 15 3.90 -20.07 10.01
C THR A 15 3.78 -18.65 9.47
N GLU A 16 2.65 -17.99 9.73
CA GLU A 16 2.44 -16.59 9.35
C GLU A 16 3.43 -15.66 10.06
N GLY A 17 3.62 -15.83 11.37
CA GLY A 17 4.60 -15.08 12.16
C GLY A 17 6.04 -15.29 11.68
N ALA A 18 6.40 -16.53 11.31
CA ALA A 18 7.70 -16.86 10.76
C ALA A 18 7.92 -16.22 9.38
N ILE A 19 6.94 -16.31 8.48
CA ILE A 19 7.00 -15.67 7.15
C ILE A 19 7.12 -14.15 7.30
N GLY A 20 6.32 -13.54 8.18
CA GLY A 20 6.39 -12.11 8.48
C GLY A 20 7.76 -11.70 9.03
N THR A 21 8.34 -12.50 9.93
CA THR A 21 9.68 -12.26 10.49
C THR A 21 10.76 -12.37 9.41
N ILE A 22 10.69 -13.37 8.53
CA ILE A 22 11.63 -13.56 7.41
C ILE A 22 11.54 -12.38 6.43
N LEU A 23 10.33 -11.95 6.08
CA LEU A 23 10.13 -10.80 5.19
C LEU A 23 10.66 -9.50 5.82
N ASN A 24 10.41 -9.28 7.11
CA ASN A 24 10.95 -8.14 7.84
C ASN A 24 12.49 -8.16 7.93
N LEU A 25 13.10 -9.33 8.14
CA LEU A 25 14.55 -9.49 8.13
C LEU A 25 15.14 -9.29 6.74
N ALA A 26 14.47 -9.78 5.69
CA ALA A 26 14.87 -9.57 4.30
C ALA A 26 14.79 -8.09 3.92
N LEU A 27 13.73 -7.40 4.33
CA LEU A 27 13.56 -5.95 4.20
C LEU A 27 14.63 -5.19 4.97
N LEU A 28 14.90 -5.56 6.23
CA LEU A 28 15.94 -4.94 7.04
C LEU A 28 17.33 -5.14 6.42
N ARG A 29 17.63 -6.34 5.91
CA ARG A 29 18.88 -6.63 5.20
C ARG A 29 19.00 -5.82 3.91
N ALA A 30 17.92 -5.74 3.12
CA ALA A 30 17.88 -4.89 1.93
C ALA A 30 18.08 -3.41 2.30
N LEU A 31 17.49 -2.94 3.39
CA LEU A 31 17.67 -1.58 3.91
C LEU A 31 19.11 -1.32 4.38
N ILE A 32 19.73 -2.26 5.10
CA ILE A 32 21.13 -2.15 5.56
C ILE A 32 22.08 -2.14 4.36
N ILE A 33 21.86 -3.02 3.37
CA ILE A 33 22.65 -3.05 2.13
C ILE A 33 22.45 -1.74 1.34
N SER A 34 21.23 -1.20 1.31
CA SER A 34 20.93 0.08 0.66
C SER A 34 21.55 1.30 1.37
N ARG A 35 21.87 1.20 2.67
CA ARG A 35 22.53 2.30 3.41
C ARG A 35 23.98 2.54 2.97
N GLY A 36 24.64 1.56 2.36
CA GLY A 36 26.00 1.69 1.84
C GLY A 36 26.06 2.21 0.39
N SER A 37 24.95 2.24 -0.34
CA SER A 37 24.88 2.66 -1.74
C SER A 37 23.88 3.81 -1.89
N SER A 38 24.37 4.98 -2.26
CA SER A 38 23.61 6.23 -2.40
C SER A 38 22.44 6.20 -3.40
N ASN A 39 22.13 5.07 -4.05
CA ASN A 39 21.25 5.01 -5.21
C ASN A 39 20.02 4.09 -5.10
N PHE A 40 19.73 3.43 -3.97
CA PHE A 40 18.60 2.48 -3.88
C PHE A 40 17.62 2.83 -2.76
N ARG A 41 16.94 3.98 -2.88
CA ARG A 41 15.79 4.29 -2.03
C ARG A 41 14.52 4.25 -2.87
N VAL A 42 13.58 3.42 -2.44
CA VAL A 42 12.21 3.47 -2.93
C VAL A 42 11.48 4.50 -2.10
N TYR A 43 11.03 5.59 -2.74
CA TYR A 43 10.27 6.63 -2.07
C TYR A 43 8.80 6.46 -2.37
N ARG A 44 8.00 6.45 -1.30
CA ARG A 44 6.54 6.54 -1.36
C ARG A 44 6.14 7.92 -0.86
N VAL A 45 5.46 8.69 -1.70
CA VAL A 45 4.97 10.01 -1.32
C VAL A 45 3.48 10.08 -1.59
N ASN A 46 2.73 10.69 -0.68
CA ASN A 46 1.30 10.88 -0.81
C ASN A 46 1.04 12.31 -1.28
N ILE A 47 0.42 12.47 -2.44
CA ILE A 47 0.10 13.77 -3.04
C ILE A 47 -1.42 13.95 -3.02
N PHE A 48 -1.88 15.09 -2.49
CA PHE A 48 -3.25 15.55 -2.67
C PHE A 48 -3.24 16.85 -3.46
N ARG A 49 -3.75 16.84 -4.69
CA ARG A 49 -3.85 18.03 -5.55
C ARG A 49 -5.15 18.00 -6.35
N ASP A 50 -5.91 19.08 -6.32
CA ASP A 50 -7.16 19.23 -7.09
C ASP A 50 -8.17 18.09 -6.91
N GLY A 51 -8.29 17.58 -5.68
CA GLY A 51 -9.18 16.44 -5.38
C GLY A 51 -8.72 15.12 -5.99
N VAL A 52 -7.47 15.03 -6.45
CA VAL A 52 -6.78 13.81 -6.85
C VAL A 52 -5.81 13.41 -5.74
N PHE A 53 -5.85 12.13 -5.37
CA PHE A 53 -4.90 11.51 -4.48
C PHE A 53 -3.97 10.62 -5.31
N ALA A 54 -2.69 10.95 -5.31
CA ALA A 54 -1.66 10.22 -6.06
C ALA A 54 -0.59 9.67 -5.11
N ILE A 55 -0.21 8.43 -5.32
CA ILE A 55 0.88 7.75 -4.63
C ILE A 55 1.87 7.30 -5.72
N PRO A 56 2.83 8.15 -6.10
CA PRO A 56 3.96 7.70 -6.90
C PRO A 56 4.84 6.74 -6.10
N LEU A 57 5.21 5.64 -6.75
CA LEU A 57 6.28 4.77 -6.30
C LEU A 57 7.55 5.11 -7.10
N PHE A 58 8.53 5.72 -6.45
CA PHE A 58 9.81 6.05 -7.07
C PHE A 58 10.85 5.00 -6.70
N GLY A 59 11.71 4.61 -7.65
CA GLY A 59 12.90 3.83 -7.36
C GLY A 59 13.48 3.15 -8.61
N PRO A 60 14.80 2.89 -8.65
CA PRO A 60 15.45 2.29 -9.81
C PRO A 60 14.93 0.88 -10.11
N LEU A 61 14.43 0.16 -9.10
CA LEU A 61 13.91 -1.20 -9.25
C LEU A 61 12.43 -1.25 -9.65
N VAL A 62 11.69 -0.16 -9.46
CA VAL A 62 10.24 -0.09 -9.74
C VAL A 62 9.89 -0.55 -11.15
N PRO A 63 10.56 -0.10 -12.23
CA PRO A 63 10.28 -0.60 -13.59
C PRO A 63 10.53 -2.09 -13.82
N TYR A 64 11.38 -2.72 -13.00
CA TYR A 64 11.71 -4.14 -13.15
C TYR A 64 10.73 -5.06 -12.43
N PHE A 65 9.88 -4.52 -11.55
CA PHE A 65 8.90 -5.30 -10.83
C PHE A 65 7.60 -5.45 -11.64
N PRO A 66 7.00 -6.66 -11.67
CA PRO A 66 5.65 -6.82 -12.18
C PRO A 66 4.69 -5.88 -11.45
N ARG A 67 3.72 -5.31 -12.18
CA ARG A 67 2.72 -4.41 -11.59
C ARG A 67 2.05 -5.01 -10.34
N ILE A 68 1.67 -6.29 -10.43
CA ILE A 68 1.07 -7.06 -9.32
C ILE A 68 1.93 -7.02 -8.06
N PHE A 69 3.25 -7.07 -8.20
CA PHE A 69 4.16 -6.98 -7.05
C PHE A 69 4.16 -5.58 -6.44
N CYS A 70 4.25 -4.53 -7.27
CA CYS A 70 4.14 -3.16 -6.80
C CYS A 70 2.80 -2.90 -6.10
N ASP A 71 1.71 -3.46 -6.64
CA ASP A 71 0.40 -3.39 -6.04
C ASP A 71 0.42 -4.03 -4.64
N ILE A 72 0.95 -5.25 -4.49
CA ILE A 72 1.06 -5.92 -3.17
C ILE A 72 1.90 -5.10 -2.19
N VAL A 73 3.04 -4.56 -2.62
CA VAL A 73 3.93 -3.76 -1.75
C VAL A 73 3.23 -2.49 -1.28
N GLU A 74 2.54 -1.79 -2.19
CA GLU A 74 1.76 -0.60 -1.85
C GLU A 74 0.68 -0.94 -0.82
N GLN A 75 -0.07 -2.01 -1.06
CA GLN A 75 -1.16 -2.47 -0.20
C GLN A 75 -0.65 -2.77 1.22
N VAL A 76 0.41 -3.59 1.32
CA VAL A 76 1.02 -3.95 2.60
C VAL A 76 1.53 -2.70 3.31
N GLY A 77 2.27 -1.83 2.61
CA GLY A 77 2.80 -0.60 3.17
C GLY A 77 1.71 0.31 3.74
N LEU A 78 0.58 0.40 3.04
CA LEU A 78 -0.56 1.19 3.47
C LEU A 78 -1.20 0.62 4.75
N VAL A 79 -1.54 -0.68 4.76
CA VAL A 79 -2.10 -1.35 5.95
C VAL A 79 -1.19 -1.19 7.17
N PHE A 80 0.12 -1.40 7.00
CA PHE A 80 1.07 -1.29 8.11
C PHE A 80 1.15 0.15 8.63
N THR A 81 1.21 1.14 7.76
CA THR A 81 1.28 2.55 8.16
C THR A 81 0.09 2.93 9.04
N MET A 82 -1.13 2.49 8.68
CA MET A 82 -2.33 2.88 9.42
C MET A 82 -2.43 2.25 10.81
N ASN A 83 -2.06 0.99 10.95
CA ASN A 83 -2.15 0.30 12.24
C ASN A 83 -1.09 0.75 13.24
N LEU A 84 0.10 1.14 12.74
CA LEU A 84 1.19 1.62 13.57
C LEU A 84 0.95 3.03 14.13
N LEU A 85 0.09 3.84 13.49
CA LEU A 85 -0.21 5.21 13.93
C LEU A 85 -1.15 5.29 15.15
N ARG A 86 -1.69 4.16 15.66
CA ARG A 86 -2.65 4.17 16.78
C ARG A 86 -2.05 3.64 18.08
N GLU A 87 -1.20 4.45 18.70
CA GLU A 87 -0.50 4.11 19.94
C GLU A 87 -1.42 3.85 21.14
N HIS A 88 -2.63 4.40 21.15
CA HIS A 88 -3.57 4.21 22.27
C HIS A 88 -4.29 2.86 22.26
N TRP A 89 -4.26 2.10 21.15
CA TRP A 89 -4.90 0.79 21.08
C TRP A 89 -4.05 -0.31 21.71
N ARG A 90 -4.69 -1.30 22.35
CA ARG A 90 -4.00 -2.52 22.79
C ARG A 90 -3.57 -3.36 21.58
N VAL A 91 -2.43 -4.06 21.70
CA VAL A 91 -1.83 -4.85 20.62
C VAL A 91 -2.82 -5.79 19.92
N PRO A 92 -3.68 -6.57 20.61
CA PRO A 92 -4.63 -7.46 19.94
C PRO A 92 -5.66 -6.73 19.07
N LYS A 93 -6.11 -5.54 19.49
CA LYS A 93 -7.03 -4.70 18.71
C LYS A 93 -6.33 -4.17 17.46
N ARG A 94 -5.07 -3.72 17.56
CA ARG A 94 -4.29 -3.27 16.40
C ARG A 94 -4.10 -4.37 15.37
N LEU A 95 -3.79 -5.58 15.83
CA LEU A 95 -3.65 -6.75 14.94
C LEU A 95 -4.99 -7.11 14.29
N ALA A 96 -6.07 -7.21 15.07
CA ALA A 96 -7.40 -7.55 14.53
C ALA A 96 -7.88 -6.54 13.49
N VAL A 97 -7.74 -5.24 13.77
CA VAL A 97 -8.09 -4.19 12.81
C VAL A 97 -7.18 -4.26 11.58
N GLY A 98 -5.88 -4.46 11.77
CA GLY A 98 -4.95 -4.59 10.64
C GLY A 98 -5.26 -5.76 9.73
N PHE A 99 -5.59 -6.93 10.27
CA PHE A 99 -6.00 -8.08 9.48
C PHE A 99 -7.36 -7.87 8.79
N SER A 100 -8.35 -7.31 9.49
CA SER A 100 -9.64 -6.99 8.88
C SER A 100 -9.48 -6.04 7.70
N PHE A 101 -8.56 -5.07 7.83
CA PHE A 101 -8.26 -4.12 6.79
C PHE A 101 -7.63 -4.81 5.59
N THR A 102 -6.66 -5.71 5.77
CA THR A 102 -6.10 -6.53 4.68
C THR A 102 -7.17 -7.31 3.93
N ILE A 103 -8.15 -7.89 4.63
CA ILE A 103 -9.24 -8.65 4.01
C ILE A 103 -10.16 -7.74 3.19
N THR A 104 -10.59 -6.61 3.77
CA THR A 104 -11.39 -5.61 3.05
C THR A 104 -10.61 -5.02 1.87
N TRP A 105 -9.28 -4.94 2.00
CA TRP A 105 -8.40 -4.41 0.97
C TRP A 105 -8.46 -5.21 -0.32
N PHE A 106 -8.55 -6.54 -0.24
CA PHE A 106 -8.66 -7.39 -1.43
C PHE A 106 -9.78 -6.94 -2.38
N TRP A 107 -10.89 -6.44 -1.83
CA TRP A 107 -12.04 -5.92 -2.58
C TRP A 107 -11.86 -4.46 -3.03
N LEU A 108 -11.05 -3.68 -2.30
CA LEU A 108 -10.79 -2.27 -2.57
C LEU A 108 -9.61 -2.04 -3.52
N VAL A 109 -8.70 -3.01 -3.69
CA VAL A 109 -7.53 -2.90 -4.58
C VAL A 109 -7.89 -2.41 -5.99
N PRO A 110 -8.93 -2.92 -6.66
CA PRO A 110 -9.31 -2.43 -7.98
C PRO A 110 -9.67 -0.93 -8.01
N GLN A 111 -10.06 -0.34 -6.88
CA GLN A 111 -10.39 1.09 -6.77
C GLN A 111 -9.15 2.00 -6.77
N PHE A 112 -7.97 1.44 -6.50
CA PHE A 112 -6.68 2.14 -6.43
C PHE A 112 -5.80 1.99 -7.65
N VAL A 113 -6.04 0.94 -8.43
CA VAL A 113 -5.39 0.75 -9.71
C VAL A 113 -6.05 1.74 -10.68
N PRO A 114 -5.33 2.79 -11.11
CA PRO A 114 -5.90 3.78 -12.01
C PRO A 114 -6.17 3.13 -13.38
N THR A 115 -7.19 3.63 -14.08
CA THR A 115 -7.33 3.38 -15.51
C THR A 115 -6.12 3.97 -16.27
N PRO A 116 -5.82 3.52 -17.50
CA PRO A 116 -4.71 4.09 -18.29
C PRO A 116 -4.80 5.61 -18.47
N GLU A 117 -6.01 6.13 -18.73
CA GLU A 117 -6.27 7.56 -18.89
C GLU A 117 -6.01 8.33 -17.58
N PHE A 118 -6.46 7.79 -16.46
CA PHE A 118 -6.24 8.40 -15.15
C PHE A 118 -4.77 8.29 -14.71
N HIS A 119 -4.07 7.22 -15.09
CA HIS A 119 -2.64 7.07 -14.85
C HIS A 119 -1.83 8.21 -15.47
N VAL A 120 -2.12 8.60 -16.71
CA VAL A 120 -1.47 9.74 -17.38
C VAL A 120 -1.68 11.03 -16.59
N LYS A 121 -2.88 11.26 -16.06
CA LYS A 121 -3.17 12.42 -15.21
C LYS A 121 -2.38 12.40 -13.90
N LEU A 122 -2.34 11.26 -13.21
CA LEU A 122 -1.57 11.09 -11.98
C LEU A 122 -0.07 11.32 -12.23
N GLU A 123 0.44 10.75 -13.31
CA GLU A 123 1.84 10.87 -13.70
C GLU A 123 2.20 12.32 -14.02
N SER A 124 1.36 13.03 -14.78
CA SER A 124 1.54 14.46 -15.06
C SER A 124 1.63 15.28 -13.76
N ILE A 125 0.76 15.02 -12.78
CA ILE A 125 0.79 15.69 -11.47
C ILE A 125 2.11 15.40 -10.74
N ALA A 126 2.55 14.14 -10.71
CA ALA A 126 3.78 13.75 -10.02
C ALA A 126 5.03 14.35 -10.68
N ARG A 127 5.09 14.36 -12.02
CA ARG A 127 6.19 14.94 -12.79
C ARG A 127 6.28 16.45 -12.60
N ASP A 128 5.14 17.15 -12.63
CA ASP A 128 5.07 18.59 -12.38
C ASP A 128 5.57 18.95 -10.97
N LEU A 129 5.15 18.19 -9.95
CA LEU A 129 5.50 18.48 -8.55
C LEU A 129 6.95 18.15 -8.18
N TYR A 130 7.52 17.07 -8.72
CA TYR A 130 8.85 16.59 -8.32
C TYR A 130 9.91 16.77 -9.40
N SER A 131 9.58 17.45 -10.51
CA SER A 131 10.50 17.69 -11.64
C SER A 131 11.17 16.39 -12.14
N VAL A 132 10.39 15.32 -12.23
CA VAL A 132 10.89 13.99 -12.60
C VAL A 132 11.18 13.93 -14.10
N ASP A 133 12.38 13.46 -14.46
CA ASP A 133 12.79 13.25 -15.86
C ASP A 133 11.72 12.47 -16.64
N ALA A 134 11.32 12.99 -17.80
CA ALA A 134 10.33 12.39 -18.69
C ALA A 134 10.60 10.91 -19.01
N ASN A 135 11.86 10.48 -19.01
CA ASN A 135 12.25 9.10 -19.30
C ASN A 135 12.23 8.18 -18.08
N ALA A 136 12.13 8.72 -16.86
CA ALA A 136 12.04 7.91 -15.67
C ALA A 136 10.71 7.17 -15.63
N SER A 137 10.75 5.85 -15.41
CA SER A 137 9.54 5.06 -15.20
C SER A 137 8.95 5.37 -13.82
N ILE A 138 7.66 5.67 -13.79
CA ILE A 138 6.92 5.94 -12.57
C ILE A 138 5.70 5.03 -12.54
N VAL A 139 5.52 4.31 -11.43
CA VAL A 139 4.28 3.56 -11.19
C VAL A 139 3.39 4.43 -10.32
N MET A 140 2.23 4.80 -10.87
CA MET A 140 1.26 5.65 -10.18
C MET A 140 0.13 4.80 -9.61
N PHE A 141 -0.15 5.01 -8.34
CA PHE A 141 -1.38 4.60 -7.69
C PHE A 141 -2.19 5.83 -7.32
N GLY A 142 -3.51 5.68 -7.17
CA GLY A 142 -4.30 6.81 -6.76
C GLY A 142 -5.78 6.67 -7.02
N SER A 143 -6.50 7.72 -6.60
CA SER A 143 -7.93 7.85 -6.84
C SER A 143 -8.30 9.33 -6.93
N THR A 144 -9.57 9.61 -7.23
CA THR A 144 -10.05 10.97 -7.49
C THR A 144 -11.43 11.19 -6.88
N MET A 145 -11.66 12.38 -6.35
CA MET A 145 -12.98 12.86 -5.96
C MET A 145 -13.63 13.70 -7.05
N ARG A 146 -12.84 14.37 -7.90
CA ARG A 146 -13.34 15.33 -8.89
C ARG A 146 -13.58 14.77 -10.29
N ASN A 147 -12.89 13.69 -10.65
CA ASN A 147 -12.91 13.15 -12.01
C ASN A 147 -13.16 11.62 -12.04
N PRO A 148 -14.19 11.10 -11.36
CA PRO A 148 -14.44 9.65 -11.32
C PRO A 148 -14.64 9.05 -12.70
N GLU A 149 -15.18 9.80 -13.66
CA GLU A 149 -15.36 9.40 -15.06
C GLU A 149 -14.04 9.00 -15.73
N LEU A 150 -12.96 9.74 -15.49
CA LEU A 150 -11.62 9.39 -15.99
C LEU A 150 -11.10 8.10 -15.37
N ASN A 151 -11.55 7.76 -14.16
CA ASN A 151 -11.15 6.57 -13.43
C ASN A 151 -12.19 5.44 -13.51
N GLY A 152 -13.00 5.41 -14.58
CA GLY A 152 -14.00 4.35 -14.80
C GLY A 152 -15.08 4.28 -13.72
N GLY A 153 -15.48 5.43 -13.18
CA GLY A 153 -16.44 5.57 -12.08
C GLY A 153 -15.87 5.34 -10.68
N ARG A 154 -14.58 4.99 -10.56
CA ARG A 154 -13.94 4.71 -9.26
C ARG A 154 -13.61 6.02 -8.53
N SER A 155 -14.20 6.19 -7.35
CA SER A 155 -14.06 7.40 -6.54
C SER A 155 -13.25 7.16 -5.27
N MET A 156 -12.49 8.18 -4.89
CA MET A 156 -11.79 8.23 -3.60
C MET A 156 -12.77 8.29 -2.42
N LEU A 157 -14.06 8.53 -2.64
CA LEU A 157 -15.05 8.60 -1.57
C LEU A 157 -15.17 7.27 -0.82
N THR A 158 -15.13 6.14 -1.53
CA THR A 158 -15.11 4.80 -0.91
C THR A 158 -13.95 4.68 0.08
N LEU A 159 -12.80 5.17 -0.35
CA LEU A 159 -11.58 5.25 0.42
C LEU A 159 -11.79 6.11 1.67
N VAL A 160 -12.25 7.34 1.53
CA VAL A 160 -12.53 8.24 2.66
C VAL A 160 -13.53 7.61 3.63
N VAL A 161 -14.58 6.96 3.14
CA VAL A 161 -15.56 6.29 4.00
C VAL A 161 -14.90 5.18 4.81
N PHE A 162 -14.16 4.27 4.19
CA PHE A 162 -13.50 3.18 4.91
C PHE A 162 -12.35 3.66 5.80
N TYR A 163 -11.61 4.67 5.38
CA TYR A 163 -10.41 5.15 6.09
C TYR A 163 -10.72 6.10 7.22
N VAL A 164 -11.68 6.99 7.01
CA VAL A 164 -12.00 8.05 7.94
C VAL A 164 -13.09 7.59 8.88
N PHE A 165 -14.05 6.77 8.47
CA PHE A 165 -15.17 6.40 9.34
C PHE A 165 -14.97 5.06 10.06
N ALA A 166 -14.49 4.02 9.38
CA ALA A 166 -14.34 2.70 10.02
C ALA A 166 -13.51 2.74 11.32
N PRO A 167 -12.44 3.56 11.42
CA PRO A 167 -11.66 3.63 12.65
C PRO A 167 -12.32 4.41 13.81
N TYR A 168 -13.45 5.09 13.59
CA TYR A 168 -14.23 5.79 14.64
C TYR A 168 -15.49 5.02 15.04
N LEU A 169 -15.88 4.02 14.25
CA LEU A 169 -16.96 3.09 14.58
C LEU A 169 -16.50 1.94 15.51
N SER A 170 -15.21 1.88 15.87
CA SER A 170 -14.59 0.79 16.63
C SER A 170 -13.78 1.24 17.84
#